data_AF-A0A1F2RDA7-F1
#
_entry.id   AF-A0A1F2RDA7-F1
#
_cell.length_a   1.000
_cell.length_b   1.000
_cell.length_c   1.000
_cell.angle_alpha   90.00
_cell.angle_beta   90.00
_cell.angle_gamma   90.00
#
_symmetry.space_group_name_H-M   'P 1'
#
loop_
_entity.id
_entity.type
_entity.pdbx_description
1 polymer ?
#
loop_
_entity_poly.entity_id
_entity_poly.type
_entity_poly.pdbx_seq_one_letter_code
_entity_poly.pdbx_strand_id
1 'polypeptide(L)'
;MCPYPERENRLKSERGFAELKKLQDAARRKPLEMSRIQQKLEKLLAATVNKLESEWPPKFAHISPAQYFFRITVNHARHIYNAVCFLFADKTLKEVGWKWGYVFVLPPINRTILDSIFNAVFMLENLEERWPWYCQSGWREEKEKLERCKTAYPGLSGWDTWVDLFSEVVQHEIAVLGISEEKVANPKLIKWWPNPGKMLSPEHKKFLSPPNRRFLQHLNDWFYKEYSSQAHLGFHGLMTIGAGVLYNTLDREKREQMERDTLPAFRGREVTRTVTLLLCLLSEIDHYFKLGLEYRILELWLIVNEHTPEIKEIYELRYRDFWPHVLINGI
;
A
#
# COMPACT_ATOMS: atom_id res chain seq x y z
N MET A 1 31.19 29.78 -37.54
CA MET A 1 30.07 28.83 -37.63
C MET A 1 30.58 27.48 -37.14
N CYS A 2 30.17 27.08 -35.93
CA CYS A 2 30.58 25.81 -35.34
C CYS A 2 29.51 24.76 -35.66
N PRO A 3 29.83 23.61 -36.27
CA PRO A 3 28.82 22.61 -36.62
C PRO A 3 28.28 21.97 -35.33
N TYR A 4 26.96 22.03 -35.15
CA TYR A 4 26.27 21.41 -34.02
C TYR A 4 26.38 19.88 -34.06
N PRO A 5 26.57 19.19 -32.92
CA PRO A 5 26.69 17.74 -32.84
C PRO A 5 25.31 17.07 -32.86
N GLU A 6 24.59 17.17 -33.98
CA GLU A 6 23.23 16.60 -34.10
C GLU A 6 23.21 15.06 -34.20
N ARG A 7 24.30 14.43 -34.67
CA ARG A 7 24.38 12.97 -34.81
C ARG A 7 24.56 12.23 -33.49
N GLU A 8 25.28 12.82 -32.54
CA GLU A 8 25.58 12.15 -31.26
C GLU A 8 24.36 12.14 -30.32
N ASN A 9 23.51 13.17 -30.39
CA ASN A 9 22.25 13.22 -29.64
C ASN A 9 21.17 12.27 -30.20
N ARG A 10 21.12 12.04 -31.53
CA ARG A 10 20.20 11.04 -32.11
C ARG A 10 20.56 9.62 -31.68
N LEU A 11 21.83 9.25 -31.74
CA LEU A 11 22.28 7.90 -31.33
C LEU A 11 22.08 7.62 -29.84
N LYS A 12 22.20 8.63 -28.97
CA LYS A 12 21.87 8.51 -27.54
C LYS A 12 20.35 8.37 -27.32
N SER A 13 19.52 9.07 -28.11
CA SER A 13 18.06 8.90 -28.05
C SER A 13 17.60 7.54 -28.57
N GLU A 14 18.18 7.03 -29.66
CA GLU A 14 17.81 5.74 -30.26
C GLU A 14 18.23 4.55 -29.39
N ARG A 15 19.40 4.61 -28.74
CA ARG A 15 19.79 3.64 -27.71
C ARG A 15 18.84 3.67 -26.51
N GLY A 16 18.49 4.85 -26.01
CA GLY A 16 17.52 5.00 -24.92
C GLY A 16 16.14 4.42 -25.27
N PHE A 17 15.67 4.64 -26.50
CA PHE A 17 14.42 4.06 -27.00
C PHE A 17 14.49 2.54 -27.18
N ALA A 18 15.61 2.00 -27.68
CA ALA A 18 15.79 0.55 -27.83
C ALA A 18 15.88 -0.17 -26.47
N GLU A 19 16.45 0.49 -25.46
CA GLU A 19 16.54 -0.03 -24.09
C GLU A 19 15.19 0.05 -23.37
N LEU A 20 14.44 1.13 -23.55
CA LEU A 20 13.03 1.24 -23.14
C LEU A 20 12.16 0.16 -23.80
N LYS A 21 12.36 -0.10 -25.10
CA LYS A 21 11.64 -1.15 -25.83
C LYS A 21 12.00 -2.54 -25.32
N LYS A 22 13.26 -2.81 -25.01
CA LYS A 22 13.68 -4.06 -24.35
C LYS A 22 13.09 -4.23 -22.96
N LEU A 23 12.97 -3.15 -22.17
CA LEU A 23 12.29 -3.19 -20.86
C LEU A 23 10.79 -3.41 -21.01
N GLN A 24 10.16 -2.79 -22.02
CA GLN A 24 8.75 -3.02 -22.38
C GLN A 24 8.52 -4.46 -22.87
N ASP A 25 9.42 -5.00 -23.70
CA ASP A 25 9.36 -6.38 -24.19
C ASP A 25 9.68 -7.40 -23.09
N ALA A 26 10.57 -7.08 -22.14
CA ALA A 26 10.78 -7.89 -20.94
C ALA A 26 9.57 -7.86 -19.98
N ALA A 27 8.78 -6.78 -20.01
CA ALA A 27 7.50 -6.68 -19.32
C ALA A 27 6.35 -7.41 -20.06
N ARG A 28 6.55 -7.83 -21.33
CA ARG A 28 5.62 -8.71 -22.09
C ARG A 28 5.71 -10.20 -21.70
N ARG A 29 6.16 -10.52 -20.48
CA ARG A 29 5.97 -11.87 -19.92
C ARG A 29 4.47 -12.17 -19.84
N LYS A 30 4.10 -13.45 -19.99
CA LYS A 30 2.69 -13.90 -19.94
C LYS A 30 2.00 -13.26 -18.73
N PRO A 31 0.85 -12.57 -18.91
CA PRO A 31 0.14 -11.91 -17.82
C PRO A 31 -0.15 -12.88 -16.68
N LEU A 32 -0.18 -12.36 -15.45
CA LEU A 32 -0.45 -13.18 -14.27
C LEU A 32 -1.82 -13.86 -14.42
N GLU A 33 -1.84 -15.19 -14.39
CA GLU A 33 -3.06 -16.00 -14.54
C GLU A 33 -3.90 -15.90 -13.25
N MET A 34 -4.73 -14.87 -13.17
CA MET A 34 -5.55 -14.58 -11.98
C MET A 34 -6.48 -15.73 -11.59
N SER A 35 -6.89 -16.58 -12.54
CA SER A 35 -7.68 -17.79 -12.27
C SER A 35 -7.02 -18.74 -11.25
N ARG A 36 -5.68 -18.78 -11.20
CA ARG A 36 -4.91 -19.63 -10.28
C ARG A 36 -4.73 -19.02 -8.89
N ILE A 37 -4.87 -17.70 -8.78
CA ILE A 37 -4.53 -16.91 -7.59
C ILE A 37 -5.78 -16.44 -6.88
N GLN A 38 -6.82 -16.08 -7.63
CA GLN A 38 -7.90 -15.23 -7.15
C GLN A 38 -8.56 -15.80 -5.90
N GLN A 39 -9.04 -17.04 -6.02
CA GLN A 39 -9.73 -17.73 -4.94
C GLN A 39 -8.78 -18.08 -3.78
N LYS A 40 -7.52 -18.42 -4.08
CA LYS A 40 -6.52 -18.79 -3.07
C LYS A 40 -6.18 -17.61 -2.17
N LEU A 41 -5.90 -16.44 -2.78
CA LEU A 41 -5.60 -15.22 -2.06
C LEU A 41 -6.82 -14.71 -1.26
N GLU A 42 -8.03 -14.77 -1.84
CA GLU A 42 -9.25 -14.39 -1.11
C GLU A 42 -9.49 -15.26 0.12
N LYS A 43 -9.33 -16.58 -0.02
CA LYS A 43 -9.41 -17.52 1.11
C LYS A 43 -8.30 -17.26 2.14
N LEU A 44 -7.12 -16.80 1.71
CA LEU A 44 -6.00 -16.51 2.61
C LEU A 44 -6.24 -15.24 3.42
N LEU A 45 -6.74 -14.17 2.78
CA LEU A 45 -7.17 -12.94 3.43
C LEU A 45 -8.23 -13.23 4.50
N ALA A 46 -9.27 -13.99 4.15
CA ALA A 46 -10.32 -14.39 5.08
C ALA A 46 -9.76 -15.23 6.26
N ALA A 47 -8.90 -16.21 5.98
CA ALA A 47 -8.31 -17.04 7.02
C ALA A 47 -7.41 -16.23 7.98
N THR A 48 -6.68 -15.24 7.46
CA THR A 48 -5.83 -14.36 8.28
C THR A 48 -6.66 -13.54 9.26
N VAL A 49 -7.79 -12.97 8.82
CA VAL A 49 -8.72 -12.24 9.70
C VAL A 49 -9.29 -13.14 10.78
N ASN A 50 -9.76 -14.34 10.40
CA ASN A 50 -10.32 -15.30 11.34
C ASN A 50 -9.29 -15.72 12.39
N LYS A 51 -8.05 -16.01 11.98
CA LYS A 51 -6.98 -16.42 12.90
C LYS A 51 -6.51 -15.27 13.79
N LEU A 52 -6.42 -14.04 13.28
CA LEU A 52 -6.16 -12.88 14.12
C LEU A 52 -7.19 -12.76 15.24
N GLU A 53 -8.47 -13.04 14.94
CA GLU A 53 -9.58 -13.02 15.91
C GLU A 53 -9.52 -14.17 16.92
N SER A 54 -9.37 -15.42 16.44
CA SER A 54 -9.46 -16.61 17.29
C SER A 54 -8.15 -17.03 17.97
N GLU A 55 -7.00 -16.62 17.44
CA GLU A 55 -5.67 -17.09 17.85
C GLU A 55 -4.74 -15.91 18.23
N TRP A 56 -5.30 -14.82 18.74
CA TRP A 56 -4.49 -13.70 19.23
C TRP A 56 -3.52 -14.16 20.33
N PRO A 57 -2.21 -13.87 20.23
CA PRO A 57 -1.26 -14.39 21.20
C PRO A 57 -1.56 -13.93 22.64
N PRO A 58 -1.59 -14.85 23.63
CA PRO A 58 -1.89 -14.50 25.01
C PRO A 58 -0.97 -13.43 25.60
N LYS A 59 0.30 -13.37 25.16
CA LYS A 59 1.26 -12.34 25.58
C LYS A 59 0.80 -10.91 25.27
N PHE A 60 -0.06 -10.73 24.27
CA PHE A 60 -0.61 -9.44 23.86
C PHE A 60 -2.07 -9.23 24.34
N ALA A 61 -2.55 -10.02 25.30
CA ALA A 61 -3.91 -9.88 25.82
C ALA A 61 -4.18 -8.49 26.46
N HIS A 62 -3.16 -7.90 27.08
CA HIS A 62 -3.24 -6.58 27.71
C HIS A 62 -3.34 -5.42 26.70
N ILE A 63 -2.98 -5.66 25.43
CA ILE A 63 -3.19 -4.74 24.30
C ILE A 63 -4.12 -5.39 23.26
N SER A 64 -5.11 -6.16 23.70
CA SER A 64 -6.08 -6.81 22.80
C SER A 64 -6.74 -5.86 21.78
N PRO A 65 -6.92 -4.54 22.04
CA PRO A 65 -7.41 -3.64 21.00
C PRO A 65 -6.51 -3.54 19.75
N ALA A 66 -5.20 -3.80 19.88
CA ALA A 66 -4.28 -3.84 18.75
C ALA A 66 -4.64 -4.93 17.72
N GLN A 67 -5.34 -5.99 18.14
CA GLN A 67 -5.89 -7.01 17.24
C GLN A 67 -6.82 -6.38 16.20
N TYR A 68 -7.64 -5.40 16.59
CA TYR A 68 -8.56 -4.72 15.66
C TYR A 68 -7.81 -3.97 14.58
N PHE A 69 -6.67 -3.34 14.88
CA PHE A 69 -5.86 -2.68 13.87
C PHE A 69 -5.45 -3.64 12.74
N PHE A 70 -4.94 -4.83 13.06
CA PHE A 70 -4.56 -5.80 12.04
C PHE A 70 -5.78 -6.39 11.32
N ARG A 71 -6.87 -6.68 12.04
CA ARG A 71 -8.12 -7.18 11.43
C ARG A 71 -8.72 -6.17 10.45
N ILE A 72 -8.82 -4.90 10.84
CA ILE A 72 -9.31 -3.81 9.99
C ILE A 72 -8.39 -3.65 8.79
N THR A 73 -7.07 -3.67 9.01
CA THR A 73 -6.08 -3.55 7.94
C THR A 73 -6.20 -4.66 6.90
N VAL A 74 -6.31 -5.93 7.33
CA VAL A 74 -6.47 -7.07 6.41
C VAL A 74 -7.85 -7.07 5.74
N ASN A 75 -8.93 -6.75 6.46
CA ASN A 75 -10.27 -6.64 5.85
C ASN A 75 -10.34 -5.50 4.83
N HIS A 76 -9.74 -4.34 5.13
CA HIS A 76 -9.67 -3.23 4.18
C HIS A 76 -8.90 -3.64 2.91
N ALA A 77 -7.75 -4.29 3.08
CA ALA A 77 -6.97 -4.83 1.98
C ALA A 77 -7.74 -5.89 1.17
N ARG A 78 -8.56 -6.71 1.83
CA ARG A 78 -9.47 -7.67 1.20
C ARG A 78 -10.59 -7.00 0.40
N HIS A 79 -11.21 -5.96 0.92
CA HIS A 79 -12.23 -5.21 0.19
C HIS A 79 -11.65 -4.54 -1.05
N ILE A 80 -10.47 -3.94 -0.92
CA ILE A 80 -9.70 -3.41 -2.04
C ILE A 80 -9.45 -4.49 -3.09
N TYR A 81 -8.95 -5.66 -2.66
CA TYR A 81 -8.66 -6.77 -3.56
C TYR A 81 -9.90 -7.26 -4.33
N ASN A 82 -11.02 -7.41 -3.62
CA ASN A 82 -12.28 -7.80 -4.22
C ASN A 82 -12.79 -6.76 -5.22
N ALA A 83 -12.64 -5.47 -4.92
CA ALA A 83 -12.96 -4.39 -5.86
C ALA A 83 -12.06 -4.45 -7.11
N VAL A 84 -10.75 -4.69 -6.96
CA VAL A 84 -9.83 -4.87 -8.09
C VAL A 84 -10.24 -6.07 -8.94
N CYS A 85 -10.50 -7.22 -8.31
CA CYS A 85 -10.94 -8.42 -9.02
C CYS A 85 -12.27 -8.21 -9.76
N PHE A 86 -13.20 -7.46 -9.16
CA PHE A 86 -14.48 -7.15 -9.78
C PHE A 86 -14.30 -6.19 -10.97
N LEU A 87 -13.69 -5.02 -10.75
CA LEU A 87 -13.59 -3.95 -11.74
C LEU A 87 -12.69 -4.30 -12.94
N PHE A 88 -11.71 -5.19 -12.75
CA PHE A 88 -10.71 -5.53 -13.76
C PHE A 88 -10.76 -7.00 -14.21
N ALA A 89 -11.81 -7.74 -13.86
CA ALA A 89 -12.06 -9.07 -14.43
C ALA A 89 -12.33 -8.98 -15.93
N ASP A 90 -11.82 -9.94 -16.71
CA ASP A 90 -11.95 -9.95 -18.17
C ASP A 90 -13.41 -9.89 -18.67
N LYS A 91 -14.35 -10.41 -17.88
CA LYS A 91 -15.80 -10.30 -18.18
C LYS A 91 -16.30 -8.85 -18.05
N THR A 92 -15.86 -8.13 -17.02
CA THR A 92 -16.34 -6.79 -16.68
C THR A 92 -15.82 -5.74 -17.65
N LEU A 93 -14.64 -5.96 -18.23
CA LEU A 93 -14.10 -5.13 -19.30
C LEU A 93 -15.01 -5.05 -20.54
N LYS A 94 -15.88 -6.05 -20.73
CA LYS A 94 -16.80 -6.15 -21.88
C LYS A 94 -18.18 -5.56 -21.58
N GLU A 95 -18.42 -5.11 -20.35
CA GLU A 95 -19.72 -4.57 -19.93
C GLU A 95 -19.94 -3.15 -20.47
N VAL A 96 -21.20 -2.84 -20.81
CA VAL A 96 -21.60 -1.52 -21.30
C VAL A 96 -21.36 -0.48 -20.20
N GLY A 97 -20.52 0.51 -20.48
CA GLY A 97 -20.21 1.60 -19.55
C GLY A 97 -18.88 1.45 -18.80
N TRP A 98 -18.19 0.31 -18.93
CA TRP A 98 -16.80 0.20 -18.48
C TRP A 98 -15.89 1.10 -19.33
N LYS A 99 -14.87 1.71 -18.70
CA LYS A 99 -13.94 2.64 -19.36
C LYS A 99 -12.51 2.33 -19.00
N TRP A 100 -11.62 2.40 -19.98
CA TRP A 100 -10.18 2.23 -19.76
C TRP A 100 -9.60 3.22 -18.75
N GLY A 101 -10.16 4.43 -18.64
CA GLY A 101 -9.77 5.41 -17.61
C GLY A 101 -9.85 4.87 -16.18
N TYR A 102 -10.65 3.84 -15.91
CA TYR A 102 -10.74 3.25 -14.57
C TYR A 102 -9.44 2.58 -14.12
N VAL A 103 -8.54 2.15 -15.03
CA VAL A 103 -7.26 1.53 -14.63
C VAL A 103 -6.37 2.47 -13.80
N PHE A 104 -6.55 3.79 -13.91
CA PHE A 104 -5.77 4.80 -13.18
C PHE A 104 -6.19 4.94 -11.71
N VAL A 105 -7.21 4.22 -11.25
CA VAL A 105 -7.50 4.07 -9.81
C VAL A 105 -6.59 3.03 -9.13
N LEU A 106 -5.92 2.16 -9.90
CA LEU A 106 -5.08 1.10 -9.34
C LEU A 106 -3.86 1.64 -8.57
N PRO A 107 -3.12 2.67 -9.04
CA PRO A 107 -2.00 3.20 -8.25
C PRO A 107 -2.37 3.77 -6.87
N PRO A 108 -3.40 4.63 -6.70
CA PRO A 108 -3.79 5.06 -5.36
C PRO A 108 -4.32 3.90 -4.51
N ILE A 109 -4.95 2.88 -5.11
CA ILE A 109 -5.30 1.64 -4.42
C ILE A 109 -4.06 0.91 -3.89
N ASN A 110 -3.05 0.71 -4.75
CA ASN A 110 -1.79 0.06 -4.39
C ASN A 110 -1.04 0.86 -3.31
N ARG A 111 -1.10 2.19 -3.37
CA ARG A 111 -0.57 3.08 -2.32
C ARG A 111 -1.19 2.78 -0.96
N THR A 112 -2.51 2.60 -0.88
CA THR A 112 -3.21 2.33 0.37
C THR A 112 -2.79 1.00 1.00
N ILE A 113 -2.61 -0.05 0.18
CA ILE A 113 -2.06 -1.33 0.66
C ILE A 113 -0.61 -1.12 1.12
N LEU A 114 0.17 -0.32 0.40
CA LEU A 114 1.55 -0.02 0.76
C LEU A 114 1.66 0.75 2.09
N ASP A 115 0.85 1.78 2.30
CA ASP A 115 0.72 2.48 3.59
C ASP A 115 0.40 1.47 4.71
N SER A 116 -0.46 0.48 4.44
CA SER A 116 -0.80 -0.59 5.39
C SER A 116 0.41 -1.48 5.73
N ILE A 117 1.25 -1.84 4.75
CA ILE A 117 2.48 -2.61 4.97
C ILE A 117 3.46 -1.82 5.83
N PHE A 118 3.68 -0.54 5.53
CA PHE A 118 4.57 0.33 6.31
C PHE A 118 4.10 0.42 7.76
N ASN A 119 2.80 0.68 7.96
CA ASN A 119 2.21 0.73 9.30
C ASN A 119 2.33 -0.61 10.02
N ALA A 120 2.05 -1.75 9.36
CA ALA A 120 2.17 -3.06 9.97
C ALA A 120 3.63 -3.37 10.37
N VAL A 121 4.58 -3.28 9.45
CA VAL A 121 6.00 -3.57 9.75
C VAL A 121 6.55 -2.64 10.83
N PHE A 122 6.24 -1.34 10.74
CA PHE A 122 6.64 -0.40 11.76
C PHE A 122 5.96 -0.73 13.10
N MET A 123 4.66 -1.02 13.15
CA MET A 123 3.99 -1.42 14.40
C MET A 123 4.62 -2.68 15.02
N LEU A 124 4.84 -3.73 14.21
CA LEU A 124 5.23 -5.06 14.67
C LEU A 124 6.64 -5.12 15.26
N GLU A 125 7.53 -4.18 14.94
CA GLU A 125 8.88 -4.16 15.53
C GLU A 125 8.86 -4.05 17.07
N ASN A 126 7.91 -3.29 17.62
CA ASN A 126 7.66 -3.23 19.06
C ASN A 126 6.18 -2.90 19.30
N LEU A 127 5.34 -3.93 19.19
CA LEU A 127 3.89 -3.77 19.23
C LEU A 127 3.40 -3.14 20.54
N GLU A 128 3.97 -3.54 21.69
CA GLU A 128 3.57 -3.07 23.02
C GLU A 128 3.83 -1.57 23.21
N GLU A 129 4.95 -1.04 22.72
CA GLU A 129 5.24 0.39 22.79
C GLU A 129 4.54 1.20 21.67
N ARG A 130 4.43 0.62 20.47
CA ARG A 130 3.95 1.35 19.29
C ARG A 130 2.44 1.43 19.22
N TRP A 131 1.72 0.45 19.76
CA TRP A 131 0.26 0.49 19.78
C TRP A 131 -0.27 1.71 20.57
N PRO A 132 0.13 1.93 21.84
CA PRO A 132 -0.29 3.13 22.57
C PRO A 132 0.14 4.42 21.88
N TRP A 133 1.35 4.47 21.30
CA TRP A 133 1.81 5.63 20.55
C TRP A 133 0.92 5.91 19.33
N TYR A 134 0.60 4.90 18.53
CA TYR A 134 -0.29 5.03 17.37
C TYR A 134 -1.65 5.60 17.77
N CYS A 135 -2.30 5.04 18.79
CA CYS A 135 -3.59 5.52 19.25
C CYS A 135 -3.53 6.94 19.80
N GLN A 136 -2.54 7.25 20.63
CA GLN A 136 -2.39 8.60 21.20
C GLN A 136 -2.11 9.63 20.11
N SER A 137 -1.35 9.27 19.05
CA SER A 137 -1.16 10.15 17.89
C SER A 137 -2.48 10.42 17.17
N GLY A 138 -3.32 9.39 16.98
CA GLY A 138 -4.65 9.56 16.40
C GLY A 138 -5.52 10.52 17.21
N TRP A 139 -5.57 10.35 18.53
CA TRP A 139 -6.28 11.30 19.40
C TRP A 139 -5.73 12.73 19.28
N ARG A 140 -4.40 12.90 19.25
CA ARG A 140 -3.76 14.21 19.06
C ARG A 140 -4.24 14.85 17.76
N GLU A 141 -4.28 14.09 16.67
CA GLU A 141 -4.77 14.53 15.36
C GLU A 141 -6.21 15.04 15.42
N GLU A 142 -7.08 14.27 16.05
CA GLU A 142 -8.49 14.62 16.18
C GLU A 142 -8.69 15.85 17.08
N LYS A 143 -7.95 15.95 18.18
CA LYS A 143 -7.95 17.12 19.06
C LYS A 143 -7.48 18.38 18.33
N GLU A 144 -6.35 18.33 17.62
CA GLU A 144 -5.85 19.48 16.85
C GLU A 144 -6.80 19.86 15.70
N LYS A 145 -7.43 18.87 15.05
CA LYS A 145 -8.47 19.10 14.04
C LYS A 145 -9.69 19.80 14.65
N LEU A 146 -10.18 19.34 15.80
CA LEU A 146 -11.32 19.93 16.51
C LEU A 146 -11.06 21.39 16.85
N GLU A 147 -9.90 21.72 17.42
CA GLU A 147 -9.55 23.11 17.78
C GLU A 147 -9.43 24.01 16.54
N ARG A 148 -8.81 23.52 15.47
CA ARG A 148 -8.75 24.24 14.19
C ARG A 148 -10.15 24.50 13.64
N CYS A 149 -11.01 23.49 13.66
CA CYS A 149 -12.38 23.55 13.19
C CYS A 149 -13.22 24.55 13.99
N LYS A 150 -13.17 24.51 15.32
CA LYS A 150 -13.83 25.48 16.22
C LYS A 150 -13.45 26.92 15.87
N THR A 151 -12.17 27.16 15.58
CA THR A 151 -11.65 28.49 15.29
C THR A 151 -12.02 28.98 13.88
N ALA A 152 -11.97 28.11 12.88
CA ALA A 152 -12.05 28.50 11.48
C ALA A 152 -13.48 28.69 10.95
N TYR A 153 -14.48 28.08 11.58
CA TYR A 153 -15.84 27.99 11.02
C TYR A 153 -16.98 28.39 11.98
N PRO A 154 -16.83 29.43 12.84
CA PRO A 154 -17.89 29.79 13.78
C PRO A 154 -19.17 30.24 13.06
N GLY A 155 -20.33 29.90 13.62
CA GLY A 155 -21.64 30.40 13.17
C GLY A 155 -22.19 29.78 11.88
N LEU A 156 -21.54 28.76 11.33
CA LEU A 156 -22.10 27.98 10.22
C LEU A 156 -23.27 27.10 10.72
N SER A 157 -24.37 27.07 9.96
CA SER A 157 -25.55 26.27 10.33
C SER A 157 -25.19 24.78 10.46
N GLY A 158 -25.62 24.15 11.56
CA GLY A 158 -25.32 22.75 11.87
C GLY A 158 -23.88 22.48 12.32
N TRP A 159 -23.02 23.50 12.33
CA TRP A 159 -21.62 23.37 12.72
C TRP A 159 -21.45 23.11 14.20
N ASP A 160 -22.17 23.85 15.05
CA ASP A 160 -22.07 23.70 16.51
C ASP A 160 -22.45 22.28 16.94
N THR A 161 -23.49 21.70 16.34
CA THR A 161 -23.87 20.30 16.58
C THR A 161 -22.77 19.32 16.19
N TRP A 162 -22.12 19.53 15.05
CA TRP A 162 -20.99 18.68 14.65
C TRP A 162 -19.80 18.84 15.60
N VAL A 163 -19.51 20.07 16.03
CA VAL A 163 -18.44 20.39 16.98
C VAL A 163 -18.69 19.76 18.34
N ASP A 164 -19.93 19.78 18.82
CA ASP A 164 -20.33 19.19 20.10
C ASP A 164 -20.15 17.67 20.06
N LEU A 165 -20.71 17.00 19.05
CA LEU A 165 -20.56 15.56 18.86
C LEU A 165 -19.09 15.16 18.71
N PHE A 166 -18.31 15.90 17.92
CA PHE A 166 -16.88 15.59 17.75
C PHE A 166 -16.08 15.88 19.03
N SER A 167 -16.47 16.88 19.82
CA SER A 167 -15.87 17.13 21.13
C SER A 167 -16.13 15.98 22.09
N GLU A 168 -17.35 15.42 22.13
CA GLU A 168 -17.69 14.27 22.96
C GLU A 168 -16.85 13.04 22.63
N VAL A 169 -16.66 12.73 21.34
CA VAL A 169 -15.80 11.62 20.89
C VAL A 169 -14.37 11.82 21.38
N VAL A 170 -13.77 12.99 21.12
CA VAL A 170 -12.39 13.29 21.52
C VAL A 170 -12.21 13.25 23.05
N GLN A 171 -13.23 13.63 23.83
CA GLN A 171 -13.19 13.53 25.29
C GLN A 171 -13.30 12.08 25.77
N HIS A 172 -14.18 11.28 25.15
CA HIS A 172 -14.36 9.87 25.50
C HIS A 172 -13.05 9.06 25.30
N GLU A 173 -12.32 9.37 24.23
CA GLU A 173 -11.06 8.68 23.92
C GLU A 173 -9.95 8.88 24.96
N ILE A 174 -9.96 9.97 25.74
CA ILE A 174 -8.93 10.24 26.75
C ILE A 174 -8.83 9.08 27.75
N ALA A 175 -9.98 8.65 28.28
CA ALA A 175 -10.05 7.56 29.24
C ALA A 175 -9.72 6.21 28.60
N VAL A 176 -10.23 5.96 27.39
CA VAL A 176 -10.01 4.71 26.64
C VAL A 176 -8.53 4.52 26.28
N LEU A 177 -7.84 5.59 25.93
CA LEU A 177 -6.44 5.57 25.47
C LEU A 177 -5.41 5.86 26.58
N GLY A 178 -5.86 6.07 27.82
CA GLY A 178 -5.02 6.33 28.97
C GLY A 178 -4.16 7.60 28.82
N ILE A 179 -4.73 8.68 28.29
CA ILE A 179 -4.02 9.94 28.06
C ILE A 179 -3.97 10.73 29.36
N SER A 180 -2.77 11.08 29.83
CA SER A 180 -2.60 11.84 31.07
C SER A 180 -3.14 13.27 30.95
N GLU A 181 -3.56 13.86 32.07
CA GLU A 181 -4.02 15.25 32.14
C GLU A 181 -2.99 16.23 31.56
N GLU A 182 -1.69 15.98 31.78
CA GLU A 182 -0.60 16.77 31.21
C GLU A 182 -0.62 16.74 29.67
N LYS A 183 -0.82 15.55 29.07
CA LYS A 183 -0.93 15.39 27.62
C LYS A 183 -2.24 15.96 27.07
N VAL A 184 -3.32 15.91 27.86
CA VAL A 184 -4.60 16.55 27.50
C VAL A 184 -4.44 18.07 27.45
N ALA A 185 -3.77 18.65 28.44
CA ALA A 185 -3.48 20.08 28.51
C ALA A 185 -2.48 20.52 27.42
N ASN A 186 -1.52 19.65 27.06
CA ASN A 186 -0.53 19.92 26.03
C ASN A 186 -0.38 18.73 25.05
N PRO A 187 -1.24 18.61 24.02
CA PRO A 187 -1.20 17.51 23.06
C PRO A 187 0.13 17.40 22.29
N LYS A 188 0.94 18.46 22.24
CA LYS A 188 2.27 18.44 21.60
C LYS A 188 3.27 17.50 22.28
N LEU A 189 3.00 17.09 23.53
CA LEU A 189 3.79 16.08 24.24
C LEU A 189 3.63 14.67 23.63
N ILE A 190 2.55 14.42 22.89
CA ILE A 190 2.34 13.18 22.14
C ILE A 190 3.05 13.30 20.80
N LYS A 191 3.94 12.37 20.45
CA LYS A 191 4.62 12.38 19.15
C LYS A 191 3.67 11.96 18.04
N TRP A 192 3.82 12.57 16.87
CA TRP A 192 3.13 12.15 15.65
C TRP A 192 3.54 10.74 15.24
N TRP A 193 2.56 9.95 14.82
CA TRP A 193 2.83 8.71 14.11
C TRP A 193 3.44 9.04 12.74
N PRO A 194 4.63 8.51 12.42
CA PRO A 194 5.30 8.87 11.18
C PRO A 194 4.54 8.29 9.98
N ASN A 195 4.32 9.08 8.94
CA ASN A 195 3.96 8.54 7.63
C ASN A 195 5.12 7.71 7.04
N PRO A 196 4.89 6.87 6.01
CA PRO A 196 5.93 5.98 5.45
C PRO A 196 7.25 6.67 5.09
N GLY A 197 7.20 7.87 4.51
CA GLY A 197 8.41 8.65 4.21
C GLY A 197 9.17 9.08 5.48
N LYS A 198 8.45 9.47 6.52
CA LYS A 198 9.01 9.85 7.84
C LYS A 198 9.50 8.64 8.64
N MET A 199 8.91 7.45 8.48
CA MET A 199 9.38 6.21 9.13
C MET A 199 10.84 5.88 8.76
N LEU A 200 11.28 6.34 7.58
CA LEU A 200 12.64 6.19 7.08
C LEU A 200 13.53 7.43 7.31
N SER A 201 13.08 8.42 8.08
CA SER A 201 13.93 9.53 8.49
C SER A 201 15.01 9.08 9.50
N PRO A 202 16.14 9.81 9.66
CA PRO A 202 17.15 9.47 10.67
C PRO A 202 16.58 9.32 12.09
N GLU A 203 15.59 10.14 12.43
CA GLU A 203 14.89 10.10 13.72
C GLU A 203 14.18 8.77 13.97
N HIS A 204 13.52 8.21 12.94
CA HIS A 204 12.72 6.99 13.08
C HIS A 204 13.45 5.72 12.67
N LYS A 205 14.48 5.82 11.83
CA LYS A 205 15.30 4.69 11.39
C LYS A 205 15.92 3.92 12.55
N LYS A 206 16.23 4.60 13.67
CA LYS A 206 16.75 3.96 14.89
C LYS A 206 15.75 3.01 15.54
N PHE A 207 14.46 3.15 15.26
CA PHE A 207 13.42 2.24 15.74
C PHE A 207 13.28 1.01 14.86
N LEU A 208 13.92 0.94 13.70
CA LEU A 208 13.83 -0.22 12.80
C LEU A 208 15.10 -1.06 12.89
N SER A 209 14.92 -2.38 13.04
CA SER A 209 16.01 -3.33 12.84
C SER A 209 16.57 -3.23 11.42
N PRO A 210 17.84 -3.62 11.20
CA PRO A 210 18.44 -3.58 9.86
C PRO A 210 17.61 -4.28 8.77
N PRO A 211 17.01 -5.48 9.00
CA PRO A 211 16.16 -6.13 7.99
C PRO A 211 14.91 -5.31 7.64
N ASN A 212 14.17 -4.81 8.64
CA ASN A 212 12.95 -4.03 8.41
C ASN A 212 13.27 -2.69 7.74
N ARG A 213 14.37 -2.05 8.14
CA ARG A 213 14.87 -0.83 7.48
C ARG A 213 15.17 -1.07 6.01
N ARG A 214 15.89 -2.15 5.68
CA ARG A 214 16.24 -2.48 4.29
C ARG A 214 15.00 -2.77 3.46
N PHE A 215 14.05 -3.52 4.01
CA PHE A 215 12.80 -3.86 3.37
C PHE A 215 11.92 -2.62 3.10
N LEU A 216 11.65 -1.80 4.12
CA LEU A 216 10.86 -0.59 3.97
C LEU A 216 11.55 0.44 3.06
N GLN A 217 12.89 0.54 3.08
CA GLN A 217 13.62 1.39 2.15
C GLN A 217 13.44 0.92 0.70
N HIS A 218 13.52 -0.38 0.44
CA HIS A 218 13.26 -0.94 -0.89
C HIS A 218 11.83 -0.63 -1.35
N LEU A 219 10.82 -0.88 -0.51
CA LEU A 219 9.44 -0.54 -0.82
C LEU A 219 9.23 0.96 -1.08
N ASN A 220 9.93 1.81 -0.32
CA ASN A 220 9.84 3.26 -0.49
C ASN A 220 10.40 3.71 -1.84
N ASP A 221 11.55 3.16 -2.21
CA ASP A 221 12.28 3.58 -3.40
C ASP A 221 11.62 3.06 -4.70
N TRP A 222 11.09 1.83 -4.67
CA TRP A 222 10.52 1.20 -5.86
C TRP A 222 9.02 1.43 -6.05
N PHE A 223 8.26 1.65 -4.97
CA PHE A 223 6.79 1.76 -5.05
C PHE A 223 6.28 3.06 -4.44
N TYR A 224 6.66 3.36 -3.21
CA TYR A 224 6.00 4.43 -2.45
C TYR A 224 6.17 5.80 -3.09
N LYS A 225 7.38 6.15 -3.51
CA LYS A 225 7.66 7.43 -4.16
C LYS A 225 6.86 7.60 -5.46
N GLU A 226 6.80 6.55 -6.29
CA GLU A 226 6.02 6.54 -7.52
C GLU A 226 4.54 6.78 -7.22
N TYR A 227 3.95 5.93 -6.38
CA TYR A 227 2.52 6.00 -6.06
C TYR A 227 2.11 7.25 -5.28
N SER A 228 2.96 7.71 -4.37
CA SER A 228 2.76 8.98 -3.68
C SER A 228 2.79 10.14 -4.68
N SER A 229 3.72 10.15 -5.64
CA SER A 229 3.74 11.18 -6.67
C SER A 229 2.51 11.16 -7.56
N GLN A 230 1.98 9.99 -7.90
CA GLN A 230 0.76 9.85 -8.71
C GLN A 230 -0.49 10.30 -7.94
N ALA A 231 -0.64 9.87 -6.69
CA ALA A 231 -1.79 10.21 -5.85
C ALA A 231 -1.87 11.70 -5.51
N HIS A 232 -0.74 12.38 -5.37
CA HIS A 232 -0.69 13.83 -5.11
C HIS A 232 -0.61 14.68 -6.39
N LEU A 233 -0.69 14.06 -7.57
CA LEU A 233 -0.52 14.75 -8.86
C LEU A 233 0.77 15.59 -8.92
N GLY A 234 1.84 15.10 -8.28
CA GLY A 234 3.17 15.68 -8.44
C GLY A 234 3.64 15.54 -9.89
N PHE A 235 4.55 16.41 -10.33
CA PHE A 235 4.95 16.48 -11.75
C PHE A 235 5.33 15.12 -12.35
N HIS A 236 6.16 14.31 -11.66
CA HIS A 236 6.51 12.97 -12.13
C HIS A 236 5.28 12.06 -12.26
N GLY A 237 4.40 12.07 -11.26
CA GLY A 237 3.14 11.33 -11.28
C GLY A 237 2.23 11.77 -12.43
N LEU A 238 2.08 13.07 -12.66
CA LEU A 238 1.35 13.62 -13.80
C LEU A 238 1.94 13.15 -15.14
N MET A 239 3.26 13.08 -15.27
CA MET A 239 3.88 12.54 -16.48
C MET A 239 3.59 11.05 -16.67
N THR A 240 3.49 10.28 -15.58
CA THR A 240 3.24 8.83 -15.62
C THR A 240 1.79 8.47 -15.93
N ILE A 241 0.81 9.18 -15.35
CA ILE A 241 -0.62 8.85 -15.52
C ILE A 241 -1.39 9.86 -16.39
N GLY A 242 -0.81 11.02 -16.70
CA GLY A 242 -1.52 12.16 -17.29
C GLY A 242 -2.10 11.89 -18.67
N ALA A 243 -1.38 11.18 -19.55
CA ALA A 243 -1.92 10.75 -20.84
C ALA A 243 -3.18 9.87 -20.68
N GLY A 244 -3.21 9.09 -19.61
CA GLY A 244 -4.35 8.28 -19.20
C GLY A 244 -5.53 9.06 -18.65
N VAL A 245 -5.25 10.03 -17.79
CA VAL A 245 -6.27 10.94 -17.23
C VAL A 245 -6.91 11.78 -18.34
N LEU A 246 -6.12 12.20 -19.32
CA LEU A 246 -6.56 12.94 -20.50
C LEU A 246 -7.05 12.03 -21.64
N TYR A 247 -7.27 10.74 -21.39
CA TYR A 247 -7.63 9.76 -22.43
C TYR A 247 -8.78 10.24 -23.32
N ASN A 248 -9.84 10.85 -22.77
CA ASN A 248 -10.99 11.33 -23.54
C ASN A 248 -10.71 12.57 -24.41
N THR A 249 -9.60 13.28 -24.18
CA THR A 249 -9.19 14.45 -24.98
C THR A 249 -8.25 14.07 -26.11
N LEU A 250 -7.80 12.81 -26.17
CA LEU A 250 -6.93 12.32 -27.22
C LEU A 250 -7.73 12.02 -28.50
N ASP A 251 -7.08 12.21 -29.65
CA ASP A 251 -7.60 11.77 -30.93
C ASP A 251 -7.84 10.25 -30.94
N ARG A 252 -8.69 9.80 -31.88
CA ARG A 252 -9.11 8.40 -31.97
C ARG A 252 -7.93 7.45 -32.15
N GLU A 253 -6.97 7.81 -32.99
CA GLU A 253 -5.81 6.97 -33.29
C GLU A 253 -4.97 6.71 -32.04
N LYS A 254 -4.64 7.76 -31.27
CA LYS A 254 -3.90 7.63 -30.01
C LYS A 254 -4.67 6.82 -28.97
N ARG A 255 -5.99 7.02 -28.88
CA ARG A 255 -6.84 6.21 -27.97
C ARG A 255 -6.76 4.74 -28.33
N GLU A 256 -7.01 4.39 -29.58
CA GLU A 256 -6.95 3.00 -30.04
C GLU A 256 -5.54 2.39 -29.84
N GLN A 257 -4.47 3.16 -30.02
CA GLN A 257 -3.12 2.72 -29.70
C GLN A 257 -2.94 2.44 -28.20
N MET A 258 -3.38 3.35 -27.34
CA MET A 258 -3.29 3.15 -25.88
C MET A 258 -4.08 1.94 -25.42
N GLU A 259 -5.27 1.70 -25.98
CA GLU A 259 -6.11 0.55 -25.63
C GLU A 259 -5.52 -0.80 -26.07
N ARG A 260 -4.77 -0.83 -27.17
CA ARG A 260 -4.11 -2.06 -27.63
C ARG A 260 -2.86 -2.38 -26.82
N ASP A 261 -2.07 -1.36 -26.50
CA ASP A 261 -0.71 -1.56 -26.00
C ASP A 261 -0.54 -1.12 -24.54
N THR A 262 -0.74 0.16 -24.27
CA THR A 262 -0.33 0.80 -23.01
C THR A 262 -1.24 0.45 -21.84
N LEU A 263 -2.56 0.54 -22.02
CA LEU A 263 -3.54 0.38 -20.94
C LEU A 263 -3.67 -1.08 -20.46
N PRO A 264 -3.67 -2.10 -21.35
CA PRO A 264 -3.63 -3.50 -20.90
C PRO A 264 -2.37 -3.84 -20.11
N ALA A 265 -1.20 -3.37 -20.57
CA ALA A 265 0.08 -3.59 -19.89
C ALA A 265 0.11 -2.89 -18.52
N PHE A 266 -0.35 -1.64 -18.46
CA PHE A 266 -0.48 -0.89 -17.21
C PHE A 266 -1.40 -1.61 -16.22
N ARG A 267 -2.60 -2.02 -16.66
CA ARG A 267 -3.54 -2.79 -15.83
C ARG A 267 -2.90 -4.08 -15.31
N GLY A 268 -2.28 -4.87 -16.19
CA GLY A 268 -1.64 -6.13 -15.83
C GLY A 268 -0.56 -5.94 -14.76
N ARG A 269 0.29 -4.92 -14.93
CA ARG A 269 1.32 -4.55 -13.95
C ARG A 269 0.71 -4.14 -12.61
N GLU A 270 -0.26 -3.24 -12.61
CA GLU A 270 -0.81 -2.72 -11.36
C GLU A 270 -1.63 -3.76 -10.59
N VAL A 271 -2.39 -4.64 -11.28
CA VAL A 271 -3.08 -5.78 -10.63
C VAL A 271 -2.08 -6.76 -10.02
N THR A 272 -0.99 -7.04 -10.72
CA THR A 272 0.09 -7.89 -10.21
C THR A 272 0.74 -7.27 -8.97
N ARG A 273 0.98 -5.96 -8.97
CA ARG A 273 1.48 -5.23 -7.80
C ARG A 273 0.47 -5.29 -6.64
N THR A 274 -0.83 -5.18 -6.88
CA THR A 274 -1.86 -5.40 -5.85
C THR A 274 -1.69 -6.76 -5.17
N VAL A 275 -1.62 -7.85 -5.95
CA VAL A 275 -1.41 -9.22 -5.44
C VAL A 275 -0.13 -9.31 -4.62
N THR A 276 0.97 -8.77 -5.13
CA THR A 276 2.29 -8.80 -4.48
C THR A 276 2.27 -8.07 -3.15
N LEU A 277 1.71 -6.86 -3.10
CA LEU A 277 1.61 -6.06 -1.88
C LEU A 277 0.71 -6.73 -0.83
N LEU A 278 -0.37 -7.40 -1.24
CA LEU A 278 -1.19 -8.19 -0.32
C LEU A 278 -0.40 -9.37 0.26
N LEU A 279 0.38 -10.09 -0.57
CA LEU A 279 1.24 -11.16 -0.07
C LEU A 279 2.30 -10.63 0.90
N CYS A 280 2.87 -9.45 0.64
CA CYS A 280 3.77 -8.79 1.58
C CYS A 280 3.10 -8.58 2.96
N LEU A 281 1.94 -7.93 2.97
CA LEU A 281 1.20 -7.64 4.20
C LEU A 281 0.87 -8.93 4.98
N LEU A 282 0.35 -9.94 4.30
CA LEU A 282 -0.03 -11.22 4.91
C LEU A 282 1.20 -11.97 5.43
N SER A 283 2.33 -11.90 4.73
CA SER A 283 3.57 -12.55 5.15
C SER A 283 4.11 -11.93 6.44
N GLU A 284 4.12 -10.60 6.56
CA GLU A 284 4.58 -9.91 7.78
C GLU A 284 3.68 -10.24 8.99
N ILE A 285 2.36 -10.25 8.78
CA ILE A 285 1.39 -10.56 9.84
C ILE A 285 1.50 -12.03 10.28
N ASP A 286 1.46 -12.98 9.34
CA ASP A 286 1.59 -14.40 9.67
C ASP A 286 2.94 -14.72 10.32
N HIS A 287 4.03 -14.18 9.78
CA HIS A 287 5.35 -14.42 10.33
C HIS A 287 5.50 -13.92 11.76
N TYR A 288 4.94 -12.76 12.09
CA TYR A 288 5.02 -12.19 13.44
C TYR A 288 4.12 -12.94 14.43
N PHE A 289 2.86 -13.17 14.08
CA PHE A 289 1.88 -13.78 14.98
C PHE A 289 1.89 -15.31 14.98
N LYS A 290 2.61 -15.94 14.03
CA LYS A 290 2.67 -17.39 13.83
C LYS A 290 1.28 -18.01 13.64
N LEU A 291 0.52 -17.45 12.70
CA LEU A 291 -0.87 -17.86 12.46
C LEU A 291 -0.98 -19.26 11.80
N GLY A 292 0.11 -19.84 11.30
CA GLY A 292 0.08 -21.17 10.70
C GLY A 292 -0.41 -21.16 9.24
N LEU A 293 -0.22 -20.03 8.53
CA LEU A 293 -0.63 -19.86 7.14
C LEU A 293 0.55 -19.94 6.15
N GLU A 294 1.75 -20.24 6.63
CA GLU A 294 3.01 -20.19 5.89
C GLU A 294 2.99 -20.98 4.58
N TYR A 295 2.45 -22.22 4.57
CA TYR A 295 2.37 -23.03 3.34
C TYR A 295 1.49 -22.38 2.27
N ARG A 296 0.36 -21.80 2.67
CA ARG A 296 -0.58 -21.14 1.74
C ARG A 296 0.00 -19.84 1.19
N ILE A 297 0.76 -19.12 2.02
CA ILE A 297 1.47 -17.92 1.60
C ILE A 297 2.60 -18.27 0.63
N LEU A 298 3.43 -19.26 0.97
CA LEU A 298 4.54 -19.72 0.11
C LEU A 298 4.07 -20.26 -1.23
N GLU A 299 2.97 -21.03 -1.26
CA GLU A 299 2.37 -21.50 -2.51
C GLU A 299 2.05 -20.32 -3.45
N LEU A 300 1.47 -19.25 -2.92
CA LEU A 300 1.18 -18.05 -3.71
C LEU A 300 2.45 -17.30 -4.12
N TRP A 301 3.45 -17.19 -3.24
CA TRP A 301 4.74 -16.60 -3.61
C TRP A 301 5.41 -17.35 -4.76
N LEU A 302 5.37 -18.68 -4.78
CA LEU A 302 5.93 -19.49 -5.87
C LEU A 302 5.20 -19.26 -7.20
N ILE A 303 3.91 -18.96 -7.18
CA ILE A 303 3.15 -18.62 -8.39
C ILE A 303 3.52 -17.21 -8.89
N VAL A 304 3.69 -16.26 -7.97
CA VAL A 304 3.80 -14.82 -8.30
C VAL A 304 5.26 -14.39 -8.54
N ASN A 305 6.23 -14.98 -7.85
CA ASN A 305 7.65 -14.57 -7.91
C ASN A 305 8.33 -14.79 -9.26
N GLU A 306 7.81 -15.68 -10.12
CA GLU A 306 8.37 -15.91 -11.46
C GLU A 306 7.90 -14.85 -12.48
N HIS A 307 6.89 -14.06 -12.13
CA HIS A 307 6.18 -13.23 -13.09
C HIS A 307 6.95 -11.96 -13.46
N THR A 308 7.51 -11.21 -12.49
CA THR A 308 8.36 -10.04 -12.77
C THR A 308 9.62 -10.02 -11.90
N PRO A 309 10.74 -9.41 -12.39
CA PRO A 309 11.96 -9.24 -11.59
C PRO A 309 11.71 -8.47 -10.28
N GLU A 310 10.88 -7.43 -10.33
CA GLU A 310 10.49 -6.61 -9.17
C GLU A 310 9.91 -7.46 -8.02
N ILE A 311 9.03 -8.41 -8.34
CA ILE A 311 8.41 -9.30 -7.34
C ILE A 311 9.44 -10.28 -6.79
N LYS A 312 10.25 -10.85 -7.68
CA LYS A 312 11.33 -11.77 -7.30
C LYS A 312 12.26 -11.09 -6.31
N GLU A 313 12.70 -9.87 -6.61
CA GLU A 313 13.58 -9.10 -5.74
C GLU A 313 12.98 -8.89 -4.35
N ILE A 314 11.68 -8.54 -4.24
CA ILE A 314 11.01 -8.43 -2.93
C ILE A 314 11.03 -9.76 -2.17
N TYR A 315 10.66 -10.85 -2.84
CA TYR A 315 10.64 -12.18 -2.23
C TYR A 315 12.01 -12.58 -1.71
N GLU A 316 13.05 -12.42 -2.53
CA GLU A 316 14.43 -12.76 -2.18
C GLU A 316 15.02 -11.85 -1.11
N LEU A 317 14.65 -10.56 -1.12
CA LEU A 317 15.10 -9.58 -0.15
C LEU A 317 14.58 -9.85 1.26
N ARG A 318 13.36 -10.42 1.37
CA ARG A 318 12.61 -10.43 2.63
C ARG A 318 12.00 -11.79 2.98
N TYR A 319 11.19 -12.37 2.09
CA TYR A 319 10.27 -13.45 2.45
C TYR A 319 10.83 -14.86 2.26
N ARG A 320 11.91 -15.02 1.48
CA ARG A 320 12.62 -16.30 1.33
C ARG A 320 13.01 -16.90 2.69
N ASP A 321 13.39 -16.04 3.64
CA ASP A 321 13.97 -16.47 4.91
C ASP A 321 12.93 -16.56 6.05
N PHE A 322 11.65 -16.30 5.79
CA PHE A 322 10.62 -16.28 6.83
C PHE A 322 10.29 -17.69 7.36
N TRP A 323 10.31 -18.70 6.49
CA TRP A 323 9.91 -20.07 6.82
C TRP A 323 10.85 -21.11 6.20
N PRO A 324 12.15 -21.12 6.59
CA PRO A 324 13.13 -22.03 6.00
C PRO A 324 12.77 -23.51 6.22
N HIS A 325 12.10 -23.84 7.33
CA HIS A 325 11.66 -25.20 7.65
C HIS A 325 10.63 -25.76 6.67
N VAL A 326 9.79 -24.91 6.07
CA VAL A 326 8.82 -25.34 5.05
C VAL A 326 9.54 -25.70 3.75
N LEU A 327 10.55 -24.91 3.37
CA LEU A 327 11.30 -25.13 2.13
C LEU A 327 12.18 -26.39 2.20
N ILE A 328 12.67 -26.76 3.39
CA ILE A 328 13.48 -27.96 3.61
C ILE A 328 12.63 -29.25 3.53
N ASN A 329 11.39 -29.20 4.04
CA ASN A 329 10.53 -30.37 4.12
C ASN A 329 9.75 -30.66 2.81
N GLY A 330 9.96 -29.84 1.78
CA GLY A 330 9.27 -29.95 0.49
C GLY A 330 7.86 -29.34 0.53
N ILE A 331 7.55 -28.54 -0.50
CA ILE A 331 6.18 -28.15 -0.86
C ILE A 331 5.70 -29.09 -1.97
#